data_AF-A0A9X8VKC0-F1
#
_entry.id   AF-A0A9X8VKC0-F1
#
_cell.length_a   1.000
_cell.length_b   1.000
_cell.length_c   1.000
_cell.angle_alpha   90.00
_cell.angle_beta   90.00
_cell.angle_gamma   90.00
#
_symmetry.space_group_name_H-M   'P 1'
#
loop_
_entity.id
_entity.type
_entity.pdbx_description
1 polymer ?
#
loop_
_entity_poly.entity_id
_entity_poly.type
_entity_poly.pdbx_seq_one_letter_code
_entity_poly.pdbx_strand_id
1 'polypeptide(L)'
;MAMKLRVLTQAVALGLAIGSASFAAQAEITLLKQDPQAGDPLSRLNFTVGGSIRPQFNNMTGDGDKGSYKRNGFDGGTRFRFAADYYLFDDISWISYYELGVNIPALFDWDHHYADGARNTS
;
A
#
# COMPACT_ATOMS: atom_id res chain seq x y z
N MET A 1 -20.69 23.75 31.65
CA MET A 1 -21.33 22.95 30.58
C MET A 1 -20.68 23.16 29.21
N ALA A 2 -20.48 24.41 28.78
CA ALA A 2 -19.85 24.75 27.48
C ALA A 2 -18.42 24.17 27.25
N MET A 3 -17.58 24.15 28.28
CA MET A 3 -16.21 23.59 28.18
C MET A 3 -16.22 22.06 27.94
N LYS A 4 -17.17 21.32 28.54
CA LYS A 4 -17.32 19.87 28.30
C LYS A 4 -17.79 19.58 26.87
N LEU A 5 -18.66 20.42 26.32
CA LEU A 5 -19.12 20.27 24.93
C LEU A 5 -17.99 20.53 23.94
N ARG A 6 -17.17 21.57 24.16
CA ARG A 6 -15.98 21.87 23.33
C ARG A 6 -14.97 20.72 23.29
N VAL A 7 -14.65 20.15 24.45
CA VAL A 7 -13.72 19.00 24.55
C VAL A 7 -14.29 17.77 23.84
N LEU A 8 -15.59 17.50 23.98
CA LEU A 8 -16.25 16.41 23.27
C LEU A 8 -16.20 16.61 21.75
N THR A 9 -16.49 17.82 21.25
CA THR A 9 -16.43 18.12 19.82
C THR A 9 -15.02 17.98 19.26
N GLN A 10 -14.00 18.38 20.02
CA GLN A 10 -12.59 18.21 19.64
C GLN A 10 -12.19 16.72 19.61
N ALA A 11 -12.61 15.94 20.61
CA ALA A 11 -12.33 14.50 20.65
C ALA A 11 -13.01 13.75 19.49
N VAL A 12 -14.26 14.10 19.17
CA VAL A 12 -14.98 13.53 18.02
C VAL A 12 -14.32 13.94 16.71
N ALA A 13 -13.95 15.21 16.53
CA ALA A 13 -13.28 15.68 15.31
C ALA A 13 -11.91 15.01 15.11
N LEU A 14 -11.13 14.83 16.18
CA LEU A 14 -9.86 14.12 16.14
C LEU A 14 -10.06 12.63 15.82
N GLY A 15 -11.04 11.98 16.45
CA GLY A 15 -11.39 10.59 16.16
C GLY A 15 -11.84 10.39 14.71
N LEU A 16 -12.60 11.33 14.15
CA LEU A 16 -13.04 11.31 12.75
C LEU A 16 -11.87 11.51 11.79
N ALA A 17 -10.95 12.44 12.08
CA ALA A 17 -9.76 12.70 11.26
C ALA A 17 -8.78 11.52 11.24
N ILE A 18 -8.58 10.84 12.38
CA ILE A 18 -7.75 9.62 12.45
C ILE A 18 -8.48 8.45 11.76
N GLY A 19 -9.80 8.32 11.95
CA GLY A 19 -10.63 7.31 11.29
C GLY A 19 -10.62 7.43 9.77
N SER A 20 -10.67 8.65 9.23
CA SER A 20 -10.61 8.91 7.79
C SER A 20 -9.20 8.84 7.19
N ALA A 21 -8.15 8.69 7.99
CA ALA A 21 -6.80 8.39 7.49
C ALA A 21 -6.51 6.88 7.40
N SER A 22 -7.43 6.03 7.89
CA SER A 22 -7.25 4.56 7.93
C SER A 22 -7.51 3.86 6.59
N PHE A 23 -7.68 4.61 5.49
CA PHE A 23 -7.77 4.03 4.16
C PHE A 23 -6.39 3.54 3.71
N ALA A 24 -6.35 2.45 2.94
CA ALA A 24 -5.11 1.94 2.36
C ALA A 24 -4.39 3.09 1.65
N ALA A 25 -3.15 3.39 2.07
CA ALA A 25 -2.35 4.42 1.45
C ALA A 25 -1.98 3.94 0.04
N GLN A 26 -2.77 4.34 -0.95
CA GLN A 26 -2.52 4.07 -2.35
C GLN A 26 -1.81 5.27 -2.96
N ALA A 27 -0.73 4.99 -3.68
CA ALA A 27 -0.03 5.99 -4.46
C ALA A 27 0.28 5.39 -5.84
N GLU A 28 0.24 6.22 -6.86
CA GLU A 28 0.67 5.89 -8.21
C GLU A 28 1.46 7.07 -8.77
N ILE A 29 2.58 6.76 -9.39
CA ILE A 29 3.52 7.71 -9.97
C ILE A 29 3.73 7.28 -11.43
N THR A 30 3.50 8.21 -12.36
CA THR A 30 3.91 8.01 -13.76
C THR A 30 5.38 8.41 -13.88
N LEU A 31 6.23 7.43 -14.19
CA LEU A 31 7.67 7.65 -14.38
C LEU A 31 7.98 8.08 -15.80
N LEU A 32 7.30 7.48 -16.78
CA LEU A 32 7.38 7.84 -18.19
C LEU A 32 5.97 8.04 -18.70
N LYS A 33 5.71 9.21 -19.28
CA LYS A 33 4.45 9.52 -19.94
C LYS A 33 4.63 9.36 -21.43
N GLN A 34 3.78 8.55 -22.05
CA GLN A 34 3.80 8.36 -23.49
C GLN A 34 3.44 9.67 -24.22
N ASP A 35 4.29 10.05 -25.15
CA ASP A 35 4.19 11.17 -26.08
C ASP A 35 4.96 10.82 -27.37
N PRO A 36 4.37 10.02 -28.29
CA PRO A 36 5.13 9.39 -29.37
C PRO A 36 5.80 10.40 -30.31
N GLN A 37 7.13 10.34 -30.40
CA GLN A 37 7.96 11.16 -31.29
C GLN A 37 8.73 10.28 -32.28
N ALA A 38 8.97 10.78 -33.49
CA ALA A 38 9.75 10.07 -34.50
C ALA A 38 11.21 9.91 -34.05
N GLY A 39 11.72 8.67 -34.09
CA GLY A 39 13.11 8.37 -33.71
C GLY A 39 13.37 8.20 -32.20
N ASP A 40 12.35 8.32 -31.35
CA ASP A 40 12.46 8.07 -29.90
C ASP A 40 11.61 6.86 -29.47
N PRO A 41 12.23 5.69 -29.20
CA PRO A 41 11.50 4.51 -28.72
C PRO A 41 10.82 4.70 -27.35
N LEU A 42 11.42 5.44 -26.42
CA LEU A 42 10.89 5.60 -25.06
C LEU A 42 9.67 6.52 -25.02
N SER A 43 9.55 7.43 -25.98
CA SER A 43 8.38 8.28 -26.17
C SER A 43 7.07 7.48 -26.33
N ARG A 44 7.17 6.20 -26.71
CA ARG A 44 6.04 5.28 -26.89
C ARG A 44 5.64 4.54 -25.62
N LEU A 45 6.42 4.67 -24.54
CA LEU A 45 6.23 3.98 -23.27
C LEU A 45 5.50 4.86 -22.26
N ASN A 46 4.36 4.39 -21.77
CA ASN A 46 3.77 4.86 -20.53
C ASN A 46 4.14 3.86 -19.41
N PHE A 47 4.94 4.30 -18.44
CA PHE A 47 5.36 3.47 -17.31
C PHE A 47 4.89 4.08 -15.99
N THR A 48 4.09 3.33 -15.25
CA THR A 48 3.59 3.73 -13.94
C THR A 48 4.02 2.74 -12.86
N VAL A 49 4.35 3.30 -11.70
CA VAL A 49 4.63 2.54 -10.48
C VAL A 49 3.67 3.01 -9.42
N GLY A 50 2.93 2.08 -8.87
CA GLY A 50 2.00 2.36 -7.78
C GLY A 50 1.97 1.24 -6.77
N GLY A 51 0.99 1.28 -5.88
CA GLY A 51 0.89 0.25 -4.87
C GLY A 51 -0.02 0.64 -3.72
N SER A 52 0.04 -0.16 -2.67
CA SER A 52 -0.59 0.13 -1.40
C SER A 52 0.24 -0.39 -0.25
N ILE A 53 0.37 0.42 0.80
CA ILE A 53 0.97 -0.02 2.08
C ILE A 53 -0.16 -0.31 3.06
N ARG A 54 -0.10 -1.47 3.74
CA ARG A 54 -1.22 -2.01 4.54
C ARG A 54 -0.78 -2.52 5.92
N PRO A 55 -0.41 -1.64 6.86
CA PRO A 55 -0.17 -2.06 8.24
C PRO A 55 -1.50 -2.50 8.89
N GLN A 56 -1.48 -3.60 9.65
CA GLN A 56 -2.66 -4.10 10.36
C GLN A 56 -2.32 -4.54 11.79
N PHE A 57 -3.31 -4.42 12.67
CA PHE A 57 -3.28 -4.91 14.05
C PHE A 57 -4.55 -5.69 14.30
N ASN A 58 -4.41 -6.97 14.64
CA ASN A 58 -5.56 -7.82 14.95
C ASN A 58 -5.50 -8.18 16.43
N ASN A 59 -6.54 -7.80 17.17
CA ASN A 59 -6.74 -8.17 18.56
C ASN A 59 -8.02 -9.01 18.66
N MET A 60 -7.90 -10.26 19.10
CA MET A 60 -9.04 -11.15 19.34
C MET A 60 -9.44 -11.12 20.81
N THR A 61 -10.75 -11.20 21.08
CA THR A 61 -11.24 -11.25 22.47
C THR A 61 -10.91 -12.60 23.10
N GLY A 62 -10.43 -12.58 24.34
CA GLY A 62 -9.94 -13.76 25.07
C GLY A 62 -8.46 -14.04 24.82
N ASP A 63 -7.97 -15.20 25.25
CA ASP A 63 -6.56 -15.61 25.10
C ASP A 63 -6.25 -16.22 23.71
N GLY A 64 -7.17 -16.10 22.74
CA GLY A 64 -7.11 -16.81 21.44
C GLY A 64 -5.99 -16.37 20.49
N ASP A 65 -5.43 -15.18 20.68
CA ASP A 65 -4.29 -14.65 19.91
C ASP A 65 -3.12 -14.24 20.83
N LYS A 66 -3.07 -14.76 22.06
CA LYS A 66 -2.01 -14.49 23.02
C LYS A 66 -0.66 -14.93 22.46
N GLY A 67 0.29 -14.00 22.38
CA GLY A 67 1.61 -14.22 21.78
C GLY A 67 1.64 -14.15 20.24
N SER A 68 0.52 -13.85 19.58
CA SER A 68 0.47 -13.71 18.12
C SER A 68 1.18 -12.45 17.64
N TYR A 69 2.03 -12.60 16.62
CA TYR A 69 2.66 -11.46 15.92
C TYR A 69 1.64 -10.45 15.37
N LYS A 70 0.41 -10.90 15.09
CA LYS A 70 -0.65 -10.05 14.54
C LYS A 70 -1.11 -8.95 15.51
N ARG A 71 -0.81 -9.09 16.81
CA ARG A 71 -1.06 -8.07 17.83
C ARG A 71 -0.01 -6.96 17.84
N ASN A 72 1.21 -7.27 17.37
CA ASN A 72 2.34 -6.34 17.39
C ASN A 72 2.34 -5.39 16.19
N GLY A 73 1.46 -5.62 15.22
CA GLY A 73 1.47 -4.93 13.94
C GLY A 73 2.15 -5.79 12.90
N PHE A 74 1.46 -6.07 11.80
CA PHE A 74 1.98 -6.93 10.74
C PHE A 74 1.64 -6.34 9.37
N ASP A 75 2.30 -6.85 8.33
CA ASP A 75 1.89 -6.50 6.98
C ASP A 75 0.62 -7.25 6.58
N GLY A 76 -0.45 -6.48 6.34
CA GLY A 76 -1.75 -6.97 5.93
C GLY A 76 -1.90 -7.17 4.42
N GLY A 77 -0.79 -7.16 3.67
CA GLY A 77 -0.74 -7.34 2.23
C GLY A 77 -0.32 -6.08 1.48
N THR A 78 0.83 -5.51 1.83
CA THR A 78 1.46 -4.44 1.04
C THR A 78 1.82 -4.96 -0.35
N ARG A 79 1.59 -4.13 -1.38
CA ARG A 79 1.75 -4.47 -2.79
C ARG A 79 2.39 -3.31 -3.54
N PHE A 80 3.36 -3.62 -4.40
CA PHE A 80 3.87 -2.69 -5.41
C PHE A 80 3.41 -3.16 -6.79
N ARG A 81 2.95 -2.24 -7.62
CA ARG A 81 2.39 -2.45 -8.95
C ARG A 81 3.26 -1.72 -9.97
N PHE A 82 3.61 -2.42 -11.03
CA PHE A 82 4.38 -1.92 -12.16
C PHE A 82 3.53 -2.14 -13.40
N ALA A 83 3.16 -1.06 -14.09
CA ALA A 83 2.41 -1.14 -15.33
C ALA A 83 3.19 -0.44 -16.44
N ALA A 84 3.32 -1.14 -17.56
CA ALA A 84 3.93 -0.62 -18.78
C ALA A 84 2.95 -0.76 -19.92
N ASP A 85 2.77 0.31 -20.68
CA ASP A 85 2.02 0.33 -21.92
C ASP A 85 2.95 0.89 -23.00
N TYR A 86 3.33 0.05 -23.96
CA TYR A 86 4.24 0.41 -25.03
C TYR A 86 3.52 0.39 -26.37
N TYR A 87 3.36 1.55 -26.99
CA TYR A 87 2.73 1.67 -28.30
C TYR A 87 3.64 1.16 -29.43
N LEU A 88 3.10 0.25 -30.24
CA LEU A 88 3.82 -0.35 -31.38
C LEU A 88 3.47 0.39 -32.68
N PHE A 89 2.25 0.26 -33.19
CA PHE A 89 1.73 0.86 -34.44
C PHE A 89 0.23 0.60 -34.57
N ASP A 90 -0.50 1.37 -35.40
CA ASP A 90 -1.90 1.11 -35.80
C ASP A 90 -2.82 0.67 -34.65
N ASP A 91 -2.80 1.42 -33.55
CA ASP A 91 -3.57 1.16 -32.32
C ASP A 91 -3.25 -0.15 -31.59
N ILE A 92 -2.10 -0.76 -31.90
CA ILE A 92 -1.55 -1.91 -31.19
C ILE A 92 -0.55 -1.43 -30.13
N SER A 93 -0.79 -1.83 -28.89
CA SER A 93 0.13 -1.64 -27.76
C SER A 93 0.49 -2.99 -27.12
N TRP A 94 1.71 -3.07 -26.60
CA TRP A 94 2.09 -4.12 -25.65
C TRP A 94 1.89 -3.60 -24.23
N ILE A 95 0.90 -4.16 -23.54
CA ILE A 95 0.62 -3.88 -22.13
C ILE A 95 1.21 -4.97 -21.24
N SER A 96 1.93 -4.56 -20.20
CA SER A 96 2.49 -5.45 -19.17
C SER A 96 2.08 -4.96 -17.79
N TYR A 97 1.74 -5.90 -16.92
CA TYR A 97 1.37 -5.63 -15.53
C TYR A 97 2.09 -6.63 -14.62
N TYR A 98 2.73 -6.12 -13.58
CA TYR A 98 3.36 -6.93 -12.54
C TYR A 98 3.03 -6.37 -11.16
N GLU A 99 2.65 -7.25 -10.24
CA GLU A 99 2.39 -6.91 -8.85
C GLU A 99 3.25 -7.77 -7.93
N LEU A 100 3.92 -7.13 -6.98
CA LEU A 100 4.79 -7.77 -6.01
C LEU A 100 4.25 -7.55 -4.59
N GLY A 101 3.93 -8.65 -3.90
CA GLY A 101 3.67 -8.61 -2.48
C GLY A 101 4.93 -8.53 -1.65
N VAL A 102 4.94 -7.61 -0.69
CA VAL A 102 6.07 -7.39 0.22
C VAL A 102 5.59 -7.46 1.65
N ASN A 103 6.16 -8.40 2.40
CA ASN A 103 6.01 -8.45 3.83
C ASN A 103 7.05 -7.53 4.47
N ILE A 104 6.66 -6.28 4.71
CA ILE A 104 7.55 -5.21 5.20
C ILE A 104 8.27 -5.61 6.51
N PRO A 105 7.58 -6.14 7.54
CA PRO A 105 8.25 -6.63 8.75
C PRO A 105 9.28 -7.74 8.49
N ALA A 106 8.99 -8.69 7.60
CA ALA A 106 9.95 -9.76 7.27
C ALA A 106 11.15 -9.22 6.46
N LEU A 107 10.92 -8.28 5.54
CA LEU A 107 11.99 -7.66 4.76
C LEU A 107 13.01 -6.91 5.63
N PHE A 108 12.56 -6.34 6.74
CA PHE A 108 13.40 -5.58 7.69
C PHE A 108 13.73 -6.34 8.97
N ASP A 109 13.47 -7.65 9.03
CA ASP A 109 13.75 -8.53 10.18
C ASP A 109 13.15 -8.03 11.52
N TRP A 110 11.92 -7.53 11.49
CA TRP A 110 11.22 -7.06 12.69
C TRP A 110 10.80 -8.21 13.59
N ASP A 111 11.33 -8.22 14.81
CA ASP A 111 11.09 -9.30 15.77
C ASP A 111 9.61 -9.36 16.21
N HIS A 112 9.00 -10.54 16.16
CA HIS A 112 7.59 -10.79 16.51
C HIS A 112 6.55 -9.99 15.69
N HIS A 113 6.83 -9.60 14.44
CA HIS A 113 5.87 -8.88 13.56
C HIS A 113 5.43 -9.66 12.31
N TYR A 114 5.90 -10.89 12.14
CA TYR A 114 5.53 -11.80 11.05
C TYR A 114 5.58 -13.25 11.57
N ALA A 115 5.06 -14.21 10.79
CA ALA A 115 5.09 -15.62 11.16
C ALA A 115 6.49 -16.22 10.96
N ASP A 116 6.92 -17.14 11.84
CA ASP A 116 8.20 -17.82 11.70
C ASP A 116 8.34 -18.50 10.31
N GLY A 117 9.47 -18.27 9.65
CA GLY A 117 9.72 -18.75 8.30
C GLY A 117 8.95 -18.04 7.19
N ALA A 118 8.28 -16.91 7.49
CA ALA A 118 7.66 -16.09 6.45
C ALA A 118 8.72 -15.57 5.47
N ARG A 119 8.34 -15.55 4.19
CA ARG A 119 9.16 -14.94 3.14
C ARG A 119 8.96 -13.42 3.13
N ASN A 120 9.98 -12.72 2.65
CA ASN A 120 9.95 -11.26 2.46
C ASN A 120 8.90 -10.85 1.41
N THR A 121 8.49 -11.77 0.55
CA THR A 121 7.52 -11.55 -0.53
C THR A 121 6.43 -12.62 -0.54
N SER A 122 5.23 -12.25 -0.98
CA SER A 122 4.04 -13.14 -1.06
C SER A 122 3.45 -13.16 -2.46
#